data_AF-A0A3D1IJR5-F1
#
_entry.id   AF-A0A3D1IJR5-F1
#
_cell.length_a   1.000
_cell.length_b   1.000
_cell.length_c   1.000
_cell.angle_alpha   90.00
_cell.angle_beta   90.00
_cell.angle_gamma   90.00
#
_symmetry.space_group_name_H-M   'P 1'
#
loop_
_entity.id
_entity.type
_entity.pdbx_description
1 polymer ?
#
loop_
_entity_poly.entity_id
_entity_poly.type
_entity_poly.pdbx_seq_one_letter_code
_entity_poly.pdbx_strand_id
1 'polypeptide(L)' 'IIQNFRAKPDTRMAQAPEPTLDDLLWTIACARLIFGPDMAIQAPPNLSPDTFGTLIRAGINDWGGVS' A
#
# COMPACT_ATOMS: atom_id res chain seq x y z
N ILE A 1 3.44 -2.26 8.22
CA ILE A 1 2.56 -2.74 7.13
C ILE A 1 1.57 -1.64 6.80
N ILE A 2 1.45 -1.25 5.53
CA ILE A 2 0.45 -0.30 5.01
C ILE A 2 -0.40 -1.07 4.01
N GLN A 3 -1.70 -1.13 4.25
CA GLN A 3 -2.65 -1.84 3.39
C GLN A 3 -3.81 -0.91 3.07
N ASN A 4 -4.05 -0.71 1.78
CA ASN A 4 -5.20 0.05 1.33
C ASN A 4 -6.49 -0.70 1.64
N PHE A 5 -7.54 0.08 1.91
CA PHE A 5 -8.87 -0.46 2.01
C PHE A 5 -9.33 -0.98 0.64
N ARG A 6 -10.00 -2.14 0.65
CA ARG A 6 -10.67 -2.72 -0.53
C ARG A 6 -12.10 -3.04 -0.13
N ALA A 7 -13.05 -2.48 -0.86
CA ALA A 7 -14.45 -2.78 -0.65
C ALA A 7 -14.71 -4.25 -1.00
N LYS A 8 -15.48 -4.94 -0.17
CA LYS A 8 -15.85 -6.33 -0.38
C LYS A 8 -17.37 -6.48 -0.28
N PRO A 9 -17.99 -7.30 -1.16
CA PRO A 9 -19.38 -7.70 -1.00
C PRO A 9 -19.65 -8.25 0.40
N ASP A 10 -20.89 -8.09 0.87
CA ASP A 10 -21.36 -8.63 2.15
C ASP A 10 -20.64 -8.08 3.40
N THR A 11 -19.93 -6.95 3.28
CA THR A 11 -19.36 -6.21 4.41
C THR A 11 -20.13 -4.91 4.65
N ARG A 12 -20.09 -4.39 5.89
CA ARG A 12 -20.70 -3.09 6.23
C ARG A 12 -20.14 -1.92 5.41
N MET A 13 -18.93 -2.07 4.85
CA MET A 13 -18.24 -1.07 4.05
C MET A 13 -18.21 -1.44 2.56
N ALA A 14 -19.13 -2.29 2.08
CA ALA A 14 -19.18 -2.72 0.68
C ALA A 14 -19.31 -1.57 -0.32
N GLN A 15 -19.86 -0.43 0.11
CA GLN A 15 -20.04 0.78 -0.71
C GLN A 15 -19.14 1.95 -0.26
N ALA A 16 -18.18 1.68 0.63
CA ALA A 16 -17.23 2.71 1.05
C ALA A 16 -16.21 2.98 -0.08
N PRO A 17 -15.77 4.23 -0.27
CA PRO A 17 -14.81 4.56 -1.29
C PRO A 17 -13.46 3.87 -1.02
N GLU A 18 -12.83 3.34 -2.06
CA GLU A 18 -11.46 2.86 -2.00
C GLU A 18 -10.49 4.03 -2.15
N PRO A 19 -9.37 4.07 -1.40
CA PRO A 19 -8.35 5.09 -1.57
C PRO A 19 -7.67 4.96 -2.93
N THR A 20 -7.17 6.08 -3.44
CA THR A 20 -6.47 6.11 -4.72
C THR A 20 -5.07 5.46 -4.61
N LEU A 21 -4.44 5.19 -5.75
CA LEU A 21 -3.04 4.79 -5.77
C LEU A 21 -2.14 5.88 -5.17
N ASP A 22 -2.43 7.15 -5.46
CA ASP A 22 -1.63 8.27 -4.97
C ASP A 22 -1.71 8.39 -3.44
N ASP A 23 -2.87 8.15 -2.83
CA ASP A 23 -3.01 8.10 -1.37
C ASP A 23 -2.13 7.01 -0.74
N LEU A 24 -2.08 5.84 -1.38
CA LEU A 24 -1.22 4.73 -0.94
C LEU A 24 0.26 5.12 -1.06
N LEU A 25 0.67 5.66 -2.21
CA LEU A 25 2.06 6.08 -2.44
C LEU A 25 2.49 7.18 -1.47
N TRP A 26 1.63 8.17 -1.25
CA TRP A 26 1.87 9.24 -0.29
C TRP A 26 2.04 8.69 1.12
N THR A 27 1.15 7.79 1.54
CA THR A 27 1.22 7.17 2.87
C THR A 27 2.52 6.37 3.07
N ILE A 28 2.95 5.63 2.05
CA ILE A 28 4.22 4.89 2.07
C ILE A 28 5.41 5.87 2.18
N ALA A 29 5.43 6.93 1.37
CA ALA A 29 6.50 7.92 1.39
C ALA A 29 6.59 8.62 2.76
N CYS A 30 5.44 9.00 3.34
CA CYS A 30 5.39 9.55 4.68
C CYS A 30 5.95 8.59 5.73
N ALA A 31 5.57 7.30 5.67
CA ALA A 31 6.11 6.31 6.59
C ALA A 31 7.63 6.16 6.44
N ARG A 32 8.15 6.15 5.22
CA ARG A 32 9.61 6.10 4.97
C ARG A 32 10.33 7.31 5.57
N LEU A 33 9.77 8.50 5.45
CA LEU A 33 10.35 9.72 6.02
C LEU A 33 10.28 9.73 7.56
N ILE A 34 9.17 9.27 8.14
CA ILE A 34 8.95 9.28 9.60
C ILE A 34 9.79 8.23 10.31
N PHE A 35 9.83 7.00 9.78
CA PHE A 35 10.49 5.87 10.44
C PHE A 35 11.96 5.70 10.02
N GLY A 36 12.43 6.49 9.06
CA GLY A 36 13.80 6.43 8.57
C GLY A 36 14.08 5.26 7.61
N PRO A 37 15.32 5.14 7.12
CA PRO A 37 15.68 4.22 6.05
C PRO A 37 15.68 2.74 6.45
N ASP A 38 15.87 2.43 7.73
CA ASP A 38 16.06 1.04 8.19
C ASP A 38 14.75 0.32 8.50
N MET A 39 13.64 1.06 8.65
CA MET A 39 12.34 0.45 8.96
C MET A 39 11.90 -0.48 7.83
N ALA A 40 11.42 -1.66 8.20
CA ALA A 40 10.72 -2.57 7.31
C ALA A 40 9.30 -2.02 7.03
N ILE A 41 9.09 -1.54 5.81
CA ILE A 41 7.80 -1.01 5.35
C ILE A 41 7.29 -1.96 4.29
N GLN A 42 6.22 -2.66 4.67
CA GLN A 42 5.52 -3.62 3.84
C GLN A 42 4.25 -3.00 3.26
N ALA A 43 4.01 -3.17 1.96
CA ALA A 43 2.70 -2.95 1.35
C ALA A 43 2.41 -4.02 0.28
N PRO A 44 1.18 -4.59 0.24
CA PRO A 44 0.86 -5.62 -0.72
C PRO A 44 0.80 -5.03 -2.14
N PRO A 45 1.37 -5.71 -3.15
CA PRO A 45 1.13 -5.33 -4.54
C PRO A 45 -0.34 -5.58 -4.82
N ASN A 46 -1.11 -4.51 -5.00
CA ASN A 46 -2.48 -4.63 -5.48
C ASN A 46 -2.47 -5.04 -6.96
N LEU A 47 -2.19 -6.32 -7.20
CA LEU A 47 -2.45 -7.19 -8.36
C LEU A 47 -2.26 -6.65 -9.79
N SER A 48 -1.60 -5.51 -9.98
CA SER A 48 -1.23 -4.97 -11.30
C SER A 48 0.29 -4.89 -11.42
N PRO A 49 0.90 -5.53 -12.44
CA PRO A 49 2.35 -5.45 -12.69
C PRO A 49 2.89 -4.01 -12.78
N ASP A 50 2.06 -3.09 -13.27
CA ASP A 50 2.44 -1.70 -13.52
C ASP A 50 2.63 -0.86 -12.25
N THR A 51 2.06 -1.29 -11.11
CA THR A 51 2.18 -0.56 -9.82
C THR A 51 3.39 -1.01 -9.00
N PHE A 52 4.09 -2.05 -9.43
CA PHE A 52 5.22 -2.60 -8.69
C PHE A 52 6.37 -1.60 -8.53
N GLY A 53 6.80 -1.00 -9.65
CA GLY A 53 7.92 -0.06 -9.64
C GLY A 53 7.62 1.22 -8.86
N THR A 54 6.36 1.65 -8.81
CA THR A 54 5.97 2.88 -8.10
C THR A 54 5.96 2.69 -6.59
N LEU A 55 5.55 1.53 -6.10
CA LEU A 55 5.58 1.24 -4.67
C LEU A 55 7.02 1.22 -4.12
N ILE A 56 7.96 0.56 -4.81
CA ILE A 56 9.40 0.60 -4.46
C ILE A 56 9.88 2.03 -4.35
N ARG A 57 9.57 2.86 -5.35
CA ARG A 57 9.96 4.27 -5.38
C ARG A 57 9.33 5.09 -4.25
N ALA A 58 8.14 4.72 -3.78
CA ALA A 58 7.51 5.33 -2.62
C ALA A 58 8.22 4.97 -1.31
N GLY A 59 8.96 3.85 -1.26
CA GLY A 59 9.86 3.54 -0.14
C GLY A 59 9.57 2.24 0.60
N ILE A 60 8.74 1.34 0.06
CA ILE A 60 8.62 -0.01 0.62
C ILE A 60 9.88 -0.85 0.37
N ASN A 61 10.18 -1.75 1.29
CA ASN A 61 11.32 -2.70 1.21
C ASN A 61 10.94 -4.14 1.59
N ASP A 62 9.64 -4.40 1.77
CA ASP A 62 9.09 -5.73 2.09
C ASP A 62 7.81 -5.99 1.27
N TRP A 63 7.82 -7.07 0.48
CA TRP A 63 6.66 -7.53 -0.29
C TRP A 63 5.84 -8.51 0.54
N GLY A 64 4.86 -7.97 1.26
CA GLY A 64 3.91 -8.78 1.99
C GLY A 64 2.83 -9.38 1.10
N GLY A 65 2.29 -10.53 1.51
CA GLY A 65 1.07 -11.09 0.92
C GLY A 65 1.23 -11.74 -0.45
N VAL A 66 2.46 -12.11 -0.83
CA VAL A 66 2.71 -13.02 -1.96
C VAL A 66 2.53 -14.45 -1.45
N SER A 67 1.43 -15.10 -1.82
CA SER A 67 1.14 -16.52 -1.52
C SER A 67 0.75 -17.26 -2.79
#